data_AF-A0A537W7L3-F1
#
_entry.id   AF-A0A537W7L3-F1
#
_cell.length_a   1.000
_cell.length_b   1.000
_cell.length_c   1.000
_cell.angle_alpha   90.00
_cell.angle_beta   90.00
_cell.angle_gamma   90.00
#
_symmetry.space_group_name_H-M   'P 1'
#
loop_
_entity.id
_entity.type
_entity.pdbx_description
1 polymer ?
#
loop_
_entity_poly.entity_id
_entity_poly.type
_entity_poly.pdbx_seq_one_letter_code
_entity_poly.pdbx_strand_id
1 'polypeptide(L)'
;MSVVTAGRTDAGPRRSRLWVALLAVSLVLNLCFVAGAVWSRLHPPAARQDLAERYRQMAAELDLDAQQRAAFDRYVGGIRNRTEQMRQDTDPLMSAAWEELAKPQPDMSRVERLFDEAAEKRRAIQHDTTSQTVELLAALSPAQRAKFVATMREWRAAWRQRAGSR
;
A
#
# COMPACT_ATOMS: atom_id res chain seq x y z
N MET A 1 31.59 -17.08 77.87
CA MET A 1 31.99 -17.58 76.53
C MET A 1 30.69 -17.84 75.78
N SER A 2 30.22 -16.93 74.91
CA SER A 2 30.47 -16.89 73.45
C SER A 2 30.16 -18.27 72.81
N VAL A 3 29.25 -18.43 71.85
CA VAL A 3 29.12 -17.70 70.58
C VAL A 3 27.70 -17.86 70.00
N VAL A 4 27.23 -16.77 69.39
CA VAL A 4 26.09 -16.67 68.45
C VAL A 4 26.44 -17.33 67.11
N THR A 5 25.55 -18.13 66.53
CA THR A 5 25.45 -18.33 65.07
C THR A 5 23.98 -18.60 64.75
N ALA A 6 23.17 -17.57 64.42
CA ALA A 6 23.07 -16.89 63.12
C ALA A 6 22.62 -17.84 62.01
N GLY A 7 21.45 -17.54 61.45
CA GLY A 7 20.70 -18.38 60.54
C GLY A 7 21.36 -18.58 59.18
N ARG A 8 20.90 -19.63 58.50
CA ARG A 8 21.11 -19.82 57.08
C ARG A 8 19.77 -20.18 56.47
N THR A 9 19.11 -19.18 55.88
CA THR A 9 17.94 -19.37 55.02
C THR A 9 18.45 -19.68 53.62
N ASP A 10 18.31 -20.93 53.20
CA ASP A 10 18.62 -21.38 51.84
C ASP A 10 17.60 -20.79 50.85
N ALA A 11 18.06 -19.86 50.02
CA ALA A 11 17.31 -19.31 48.90
C ALA A 11 17.93 -19.80 47.57
N GLY A 12 17.47 -20.94 47.06
CA GLY A 12 17.70 -21.43 45.69
C GLY A 12 16.71 -22.56 45.38
N PRO A 13 16.09 -22.70 44.17
CA PRO A 13 16.68 -22.57 42.83
C PRO A 13 15.79 -21.84 41.78
N ARG A 14 14.74 -21.12 42.22
CA ARG A 14 13.69 -20.55 41.34
C ARG A 14 14.20 -19.52 40.33
N ARG A 15 15.24 -18.75 40.69
CA ARG A 15 15.80 -17.68 39.85
C ARG A 15 16.51 -18.24 38.60
N SER A 16 17.19 -19.38 38.72
CA SER A 16 17.87 -20.06 37.60
C SER A 16 16.88 -20.56 36.55
N ARG A 17 15.77 -21.18 36.99
CA ARG A 17 14.72 -21.66 36.08
C ARG A 17 13.99 -20.52 35.35
N LEU A 18 13.79 -19.39 36.00
CA LEU A 18 13.23 -18.18 35.38
C LEU A 18 14.15 -17.61 34.30
N TRP A 19 15.46 -17.54 34.54
CA TRP A 19 16.43 -17.10 33.53
C TRP A 19 16.48 -18.03 32.33
N VAL A 20 16.45 -19.35 32.55
CA VAL A 20 16.41 -20.34 31.45
C VAL A 20 15.11 -20.20 30.65
N ALA A 21 13.97 -20.01 31.31
CA ALA A 21 12.69 -19.80 30.63
C ALA A 21 12.68 -18.50 29.80
N LEU A 22 13.19 -17.39 30.34
CA LEU A 22 13.31 -16.12 29.63
C LEU A 22 14.24 -16.24 28.41
N LEU A 23 15.35 -16.96 28.55
CA LEU A 23 16.29 -17.19 27.46
C LEU A 23 15.67 -18.05 26.35
N ALA A 24 14.93 -19.10 26.73
CA ALA A 24 14.20 -19.94 25.78
C ALA A 24 13.12 -19.14 25.03
N VAL A 25 12.34 -18.31 25.73
CA VAL A 25 11.34 -17.42 25.11
C VAL A 25 11.99 -16.42 24.17
N SER A 26 13.11 -15.80 24.58
CA SER A 26 13.87 -14.88 23.74
C SER A 26 14.38 -15.54 22.45
N LEU A 27 14.91 -16.76 22.56
CA LEU A 27 15.38 -17.55 21.42
C LEU A 27 14.24 -17.89 20.45
N VAL A 28 13.08 -18.32 20.96
CA VAL A 28 11.91 -18.63 20.12
C VAL A 28 11.42 -17.38 19.40
N LEU A 29 11.31 -16.24 20.10
CA LEU A 29 10.90 -14.97 19.50
C LEU A 29 11.88 -14.51 18.41
N ASN A 30 13.19 -14.63 18.65
CA ASN A 30 14.19 -14.29 17.65
C ASN A 30 14.09 -15.20 16.42
N LEU A 31 13.91 -16.50 16.64
CA LEU A 31 13.75 -17.48 15.55
C LEU A 31 12.50 -17.18 14.73
N CYS A 32 11.37 -16.85 15.36
CA CYS A 32 10.15 -16.42 14.69
C CYS A 32 10.36 -15.11 13.91
N PHE A 33 11.13 -14.15 14.45
CA PHE A 33 11.42 -12.89 13.77
C PHE A 33 12.29 -13.11 12.52
N VAL A 34 13.35 -13.91 12.64
CA VAL A 34 14.23 -14.26 11.51
C VAL A 34 13.46 -15.07 10.46
N ALA A 35 12.67 -16.06 10.88
CA ALA A 35 11.83 -16.85 9.99
C ALA A 35 10.79 -15.98 9.29
N GLY A 36 10.14 -15.05 9.99
CA GLY A 36 9.20 -14.08 9.40
C GLY A 36 9.88 -13.11 8.42
N ALA A 37 11.09 -12.64 8.72
CA ALA A 37 11.87 -11.78 7.84
C ALA A 37 12.33 -12.52 6.57
N VAL A 38 12.76 -13.79 6.70
CA VAL A 38 13.13 -14.64 5.56
C VAL A 38 11.90 -14.99 4.73
N TRP A 39 10.79 -15.36 5.37
CA TRP A 39 9.53 -15.68 4.72
C TRP A 39 8.98 -14.49 3.92
N SER A 40 9.00 -13.28 4.50
CA SER A 40 8.53 -12.06 3.82
C SER A 40 9.42 -11.64 2.64
N ARG A 41 10.71 -11.98 2.65
CA ARG A 41 11.60 -11.78 1.49
C ARG A 41 11.43 -12.84 0.40
N LEU A 42 11.16 -14.09 0.77
CA LEU A 42 10.95 -15.19 -0.17
C LEU A 42 9.53 -15.21 -0.75
N HIS A 43 8.56 -14.71 0.00
CA HIS A 43 7.17 -14.51 -0.40
C HIS A 43 6.84 -13.01 -0.32
N PRO A 44 7.43 -12.18 -1.20
CA PRO A 44 6.97 -10.81 -1.32
C PRO A 44 5.46 -10.86 -1.58
N PRO A 45 4.63 -10.11 -0.83
CA PRO A 45 3.19 -10.09 -1.06
C PRO A 45 2.98 -9.80 -2.53
N ALA A 46 2.26 -10.70 -3.24
CA ALA A 46 2.13 -10.71 -4.70
C ALA A 46 2.19 -9.28 -5.21
N ALA A 47 3.38 -8.90 -5.69
CA ALA A 47 3.67 -7.50 -5.92
C ALA A 47 2.58 -7.01 -6.84
N ARG A 48 1.97 -5.87 -6.48
CA ARG A 48 1.26 -5.02 -7.44
C ARG A 48 2.07 -5.12 -8.73
N GLN A 49 1.58 -5.79 -9.77
CA GLN A 49 2.25 -5.72 -11.08
C GLN A 49 2.56 -4.25 -11.25
N ASP A 50 3.86 -3.93 -11.35
CA ASP A 50 4.30 -2.56 -11.37
C ASP A 50 3.48 -1.87 -12.46
N LEU A 51 2.84 -0.76 -12.11
CA LEU A 51 1.98 -0.04 -13.05
C LEU A 51 2.78 0.28 -14.32
N ALA A 52 4.09 0.49 -14.17
CA ALA A 52 5.03 0.64 -15.27
C ALA A 52 5.17 -0.61 -16.16
N GLU A 53 5.13 -1.82 -15.61
CA GLU A 53 5.15 -3.07 -16.39
C GLU A 53 3.86 -3.23 -17.19
N ARG A 54 2.70 -2.95 -16.59
CA ARG A 54 1.41 -2.99 -17.30
C ARG A 54 1.37 -2.01 -18.46
N TYR A 55 1.84 -0.78 -18.26
CA TYR A 55 1.92 0.20 -19.33
C TYR A 55 2.96 -0.18 -20.40
N ARG A 56 4.09 -0.80 -20.03
CA ARG A 56 5.06 -1.33 -21.00
C ARG A 56 4.46 -2.43 -21.88
N GLN A 57 3.72 -3.36 -21.29
CA GLN A 57 3.02 -4.43 -22.01
C GLN A 57 1.98 -3.85 -22.97
N MET A 58 1.14 -2.92 -22.50
CA MET A 58 0.15 -2.26 -23.34
C MET A 58 0.79 -1.52 -24.52
N ALA A 59 1.91 -0.83 -24.30
CA ALA A 59 2.61 -0.12 -25.37
C ALA A 59 3.19 -1.06 -26.43
N ALA A 60 3.65 -2.25 -26.05
CA ALA A 60 4.10 -3.28 -26.99
C ALA A 60 2.92 -3.87 -27.77
N GLU A 61 1.78 -4.09 -27.10
CA GLU A 61 0.57 -4.62 -27.73
C GLU A 61 -0.10 -3.64 -28.70
N LEU A 62 0.04 -2.33 -28.49
CA LEU A 62 -0.55 -1.32 -29.35
C LEU A 62 0.23 -1.06 -30.64
N ASP A 63 1.43 -1.63 -30.78
CA ASP A 63 2.30 -1.46 -31.95
C ASP A 63 2.44 0.02 -32.34
N LEU A 64 2.87 0.83 -31.36
CA LEU A 64 2.94 2.28 -31.50
C LEU A 64 4.11 2.71 -32.39
N ASP A 65 3.86 3.63 -33.31
CA ASP A 65 4.95 4.32 -34.01
C ASP A 65 5.74 5.26 -33.05
N ALA A 66 6.84 5.85 -33.54
CA ALA A 66 7.69 6.71 -32.71
C ALA A 66 6.97 7.93 -32.13
N GLN A 67 6.05 8.56 -32.88
CA GLN A 67 5.30 9.72 -32.43
C GLN A 67 4.24 9.33 -31.40
N GLN A 68 3.51 8.24 -31.67
CA GLN A 68 2.53 7.67 -30.78
C GLN A 68 3.17 7.17 -29.49
N ARG A 69 4.38 6.60 -29.58
CA ARG A 69 5.13 6.15 -28.42
C ARG A 69 5.50 7.31 -27.50
N ALA A 70 5.99 8.41 -28.07
CA ALA A 70 6.27 9.62 -27.29
C ALA A 70 5.01 10.19 -26.61
N ALA A 71 3.86 10.17 -27.29
CA ALA A 71 2.58 10.58 -26.70
C ALA A 71 2.16 9.65 -25.56
N PHE A 72 2.34 8.34 -25.74
CA PHE A 72 2.05 7.32 -24.73
C PHE A 72 2.95 7.45 -23.51
N ASP A 73 4.26 7.67 -23.68
CA ASP A 73 5.20 7.82 -22.57
C ASP A 73 4.90 9.09 -21.76
N ARG A 74 4.51 10.20 -22.41
CA ARG A 74 4.00 11.40 -21.72
C ARG A 74 2.73 11.12 -20.93
N TYR A 75 1.79 10.39 -21.52
CA TYR A 75 0.56 9.97 -20.85
C TYR A 75 0.88 9.15 -19.59
N VAL A 76 1.73 8.12 -19.70
CA VAL A 76 2.12 7.27 -18.56
C VAL A 76 2.81 8.08 -17.46
N GLY A 77 3.71 8.99 -17.82
CA GLY A 77 4.34 9.92 -16.88
C GLY A 77 3.32 10.80 -16.15
N GLY A 78 2.35 11.36 -16.89
CA GLY A 78 1.25 12.17 -16.36
C GLY A 78 0.39 11.40 -15.36
N ILE A 79 -0.06 10.19 -15.73
CA ILE A 79 -0.87 9.33 -14.86
C ILE A 79 -0.12 8.97 -13.57
N ARG A 80 1.17 8.61 -13.68
CA ARG A 80 1.99 8.28 -12.51
C ARG A 80 2.10 9.46 -11.55
N ASN A 81 2.42 10.64 -12.08
CA ASN A 81 2.54 11.85 -11.27
C ASN A 81 1.21 12.20 -10.59
N ARG A 82 0.09 12.16 -11.34
CA ARG A 82 -1.23 12.49 -10.80
C ARG A 82 -1.72 11.48 -9.75
N THR A 83 -1.39 10.20 -9.93
CA THR A 83 -1.70 9.15 -8.93
C THR A 83 -0.93 9.38 -7.64
N GLU A 84 0.35 9.75 -7.71
CA GLU A 84 1.14 10.07 -6.52
C GLU A 84 0.64 11.35 -5.84
N GLN A 85 0.30 12.38 -6.61
CA GLN A 85 -0.30 13.61 -6.08
C GLN A 85 -1.64 13.33 -5.40
N MET A 86 -2.51 12.50 -5.99
CA MET A 86 -3.75 12.06 -5.35
C MET A 86 -3.51 11.43 -3.99
N ARG A 87 -2.49 10.57 -3.91
CA ARG A 87 -2.14 9.89 -2.67
C ARG A 87 -1.68 10.91 -1.61
N GLN A 88 -0.79 11.83 -1.98
CA GLN A 88 -0.30 12.89 -1.09
C GLN A 88 -1.42 13.82 -0.62
N ASP A 89 -2.38 14.11 -1.49
CA ASP A 89 -3.48 15.04 -1.24
C ASP A 89 -4.63 14.42 -0.43
N THR A 90 -4.85 13.10 -0.54
CA THR A 90 -6.04 12.44 0.04
C THR A 90 -5.72 11.52 1.22
N ASP A 91 -4.53 10.92 1.29
CA ASP A 91 -4.13 10.07 2.43
C ASP A 91 -4.20 10.83 3.78
N PRO A 92 -3.74 12.10 3.88
CA PRO A 92 -3.81 12.85 5.13
C PRO A 92 -5.25 13.11 5.57
N LEU A 93 -6.15 13.41 4.62
CA LEU A 93 -7.57 13.65 4.91
C LEU A 93 -8.26 12.39 5.41
N MET A 94 -8.00 11.26 4.76
CA MET A 94 -8.53 9.96 5.20
C MET A 94 -7.99 9.59 6.58
N SER A 95 -6.71 9.82 6.84
CA SER A 95 -6.08 9.54 8.13
C SER A 95 -6.70 10.40 9.23
N ALA A 96 -6.86 11.70 8.98
CA ALA A 96 -7.50 12.63 9.92
C ALA A 96 -8.96 12.25 10.21
N ALA A 97 -9.70 11.74 9.22
CA ALA A 97 -11.07 11.28 9.42
C ALA A 97 -11.12 10.05 10.34
N TRP A 98 -10.20 9.10 10.16
CA TRP A 98 -10.08 7.93 11.04
C TRP A 98 -9.64 8.30 12.45
N GLU A 99 -8.73 9.26 12.60
CA GLU A 99 -8.33 9.81 13.90
C GLU A 99 -9.49 10.49 14.63
N GLU A 100 -10.35 11.22 13.92
CA GLU A 100 -11.55 11.84 14.49
C GLU A 100 -12.56 10.78 14.96
N LEU A 101 -12.81 9.76 14.13
CA LEU A 101 -13.68 8.63 14.48
C LEU A 101 -13.18 7.82 15.68
N ALA A 102 -11.87 7.82 15.94
CA ALA A 102 -11.27 7.10 17.07
C ALA A 102 -11.45 7.81 18.42
N LYS A 103 -11.96 9.05 18.45
CA LYS A 103 -12.16 9.80 19.71
C LYS A 103 -13.33 9.25 20.52
N PRO A 104 -13.34 9.43 21.85
CA PRO A 104 -14.47 9.02 22.71
C PRO A 104 -15.81 9.68 22.33
N GLN A 105 -15.76 10.90 21.78
CA GLN A 105 -16.91 11.62 21.23
C GLN A 105 -16.48 12.21 19.88
N PRO A 106 -16.67 11.48 18.77
CA PRO A 106 -16.30 11.94 17.44
C PRO A 106 -17.11 13.17 17.02
N ASP A 107 -16.45 14.16 16.41
CA ASP A 107 -17.15 15.24 15.71
C ASP A 107 -17.51 14.79 14.28
N MET A 108 -18.77 14.35 14.12
CA MET A 108 -19.26 13.88 12.83
C MET A 108 -19.24 14.96 11.74
N SER A 109 -19.42 16.23 12.09
CA SER A 109 -19.36 17.35 11.13
C SER A 109 -17.94 17.56 10.58
N ARG A 110 -16.93 17.22 11.38
CA ARG A 110 -15.54 17.24 10.95
C ARG A 110 -15.20 16.03 10.08
N VAL A 111 -15.70 14.84 10.43
CA VAL A 111 -15.53 13.62 9.61
C VAL A 111 -16.11 13.81 8.22
N GLU A 112 -17.35 14.31 8.12
CA GLU A 112 -18.02 14.57 6.84
C GLU A 112 -17.21 15.54 5.97
N ARG A 113 -16.78 16.67 6.53
CA ARG A 113 -15.94 17.65 5.80
C ARG A 113 -14.64 17.05 5.28
N LEU A 114 -13.97 16.19 6.05
CA LEU A 114 -12.72 15.54 5.62
C LEU A 114 -12.95 14.58 4.46
N PHE A 115 -14.06 13.85 4.47
CA PHE A 115 -14.42 12.97 3.35
C PHE A 115 -14.86 13.75 2.11
N ASP A 116 -15.63 14.83 2.28
CA ASP A 116 -16.04 15.69 1.17
C ASP A 116 -14.82 16.34 0.51
N GLU A 117 -13.87 16.84 1.30
CA GLU A 117 -12.63 17.41 0.77
C GLU A 117 -11.81 16.35 0.02
N ALA A 118 -11.71 15.12 0.55
CA ALA A 118 -11.04 14.03 -0.13
C ALA A 118 -11.75 13.66 -1.45
N ALA A 119 -13.09 13.69 -1.48
CA ALA A 119 -13.88 13.41 -2.67
C ALA A 119 -13.68 14.49 -3.75
N GLU A 120 -13.69 15.77 -3.39
CA GLU A 120 -13.42 16.89 -4.29
C GLU A 120 -12.03 16.77 -4.93
N LYS A 121 -10.99 16.50 -4.13
CA LYS A 121 -9.62 16.30 -4.66
C LYS A 121 -9.56 15.12 -5.63
N ARG A 122 -10.18 13.98 -5.28
CA ARG A 122 -10.27 12.81 -6.17
C ARG A 122 -11.02 13.13 -7.47
N ARG A 123 -12.06 13.95 -7.41
CA ARG A 123 -12.83 14.37 -8.59
C ARG A 123 -12.00 15.21 -9.54
N ALA A 124 -11.26 16.19 -9.04
CA ALA A 124 -10.35 17.00 -9.86
C ALA A 124 -9.33 16.13 -10.60
N ILE A 125 -8.74 15.16 -9.91
CA ILE A 125 -7.79 14.21 -10.50
C ILE A 125 -8.42 13.33 -11.60
N GLN A 126 -9.67 12.90 -11.40
CA GLN A 126 -10.40 12.13 -12.42
C GLN A 126 -10.64 12.95 -13.68
N HIS A 127 -10.99 14.24 -13.54
CA HIS A 127 -11.13 15.13 -14.69
C HIS A 127 -9.81 15.28 -15.46
N ASP A 128 -8.71 15.56 -14.77
CA ASP A 128 -7.41 15.74 -15.43
C ASP A 128 -6.93 14.46 -16.13
N THR A 129 -7.09 13.31 -15.47
CA THR A 129 -6.76 12.00 -16.03
C THR A 129 -7.58 11.70 -17.28
N THR A 130 -8.85 12.11 -17.29
CA THR A 130 -9.73 11.94 -18.45
C THR A 130 -9.26 12.82 -19.60
N SER A 131 -8.91 14.08 -19.35
CA SER A 131 -8.36 14.99 -20.37
C SER A 131 -7.08 14.43 -20.99
N GLN A 132 -6.12 13.96 -20.18
CA GLN A 132 -4.89 13.32 -20.68
C GLN A 132 -5.17 12.06 -21.49
N THR A 133 -6.19 11.28 -21.09
CA THR A 133 -6.59 10.08 -21.84
C THR A 133 -7.17 10.47 -23.20
N VAL A 134 -7.98 11.53 -23.28
CA VAL A 134 -8.53 12.03 -24.55
C VAL A 134 -7.42 12.51 -25.48
N GLU A 135 -6.43 13.23 -24.96
CA GLU A 135 -5.26 13.66 -25.72
C GLU A 135 -4.45 12.49 -26.29
N LEU A 136 -4.21 11.43 -25.49
CA LEU A 136 -3.56 10.22 -25.98
C LEU A 136 -4.39 9.57 -27.09
N LEU A 137 -5.69 9.36 -26.84
CA LEU A 137 -6.57 8.71 -27.80
C LEU A 137 -6.58 9.46 -29.13
N ALA A 138 -6.55 10.80 -29.12
CA ALA A 138 -6.47 11.60 -30.34
C ALA A 138 -5.26 11.26 -31.23
N ALA A 139 -4.12 10.87 -30.64
CA ALA A 139 -2.92 10.47 -31.36
C ALA A 139 -2.93 9.02 -31.89
N LEU A 140 -3.83 8.17 -31.39
CA LEU A 140 -3.93 6.76 -31.78
C LEU A 140 -4.86 6.55 -32.97
N SER A 141 -4.60 5.51 -33.77
CA SER A 141 -5.53 5.03 -34.80
C SER A 141 -6.82 4.46 -34.18
N PRO A 142 -7.93 4.34 -34.93
CA PRO A 142 -9.18 3.77 -34.41
C PRO A 142 -9.00 2.36 -33.80
N ALA A 143 -8.19 1.51 -34.43
CA ALA A 143 -7.91 0.16 -33.94
C ALA A 143 -7.12 0.19 -32.61
N GLN A 144 -6.09 1.03 -32.53
CA GLN A 144 -5.30 1.21 -31.30
C GLN A 144 -6.14 1.79 -30.16
N ARG A 145 -7.03 2.75 -30.44
CA ARG A 145 -7.99 3.31 -29.45
C ARG A 145 -8.89 2.21 -28.88
N ALA A 146 -9.46 1.37 -29.73
CA ALA A 146 -10.33 0.28 -29.30
C ALA A 146 -9.58 -0.71 -28.40
N LYS A 147 -8.35 -1.08 -28.79
CA LYS A 147 -7.50 -1.96 -27.99
C LYS A 147 -7.15 -1.35 -26.64
N PHE A 148 -6.70 -0.09 -26.61
CA PHE A 148 -6.41 0.63 -25.37
C PHE A 148 -7.61 0.63 -24.41
N VAL A 149 -8.81 0.95 -24.91
CA VAL A 149 -10.03 0.99 -24.08
C VAL A 149 -10.39 -0.40 -23.55
N ALA A 150 -10.25 -1.46 -24.36
CA ALA A 150 -10.48 -2.83 -23.93
C ALA A 150 -9.53 -3.22 -22.80
N THR A 151 -8.22 -2.99 -22.97
CA THR A 151 -7.20 -3.28 -21.95
C THR A 151 -7.48 -2.52 -20.64
N MET A 152 -7.84 -1.23 -20.71
CA MET A 152 -8.18 -0.45 -19.52
C MET A 152 -9.42 -0.98 -18.78
N ARG A 153 -10.43 -1.49 -19.52
CA ARG A 153 -11.62 -2.11 -18.91
C ARG A 153 -11.28 -3.41 -18.19
N GLU A 154 -10.44 -4.25 -18.79
CA GLU A 154 -9.96 -5.50 -18.19
C GLU A 154 -9.20 -5.22 -16.90
N TRP A 155 -8.28 -4.26 -16.92
CA TRP A 155 -7.53 -3.87 -15.71
C TRP A 155 -8.45 -3.40 -14.58
N ARG A 156 -9.48 -2.60 -14.90
CA ARG A 156 -10.47 -2.15 -13.93
C ARG A 156 -11.34 -3.30 -13.41
N ALA A 157 -11.71 -4.26 -14.26
CA ALA A 157 -12.45 -5.45 -13.84
C ALA A 157 -11.63 -6.33 -12.89
N ALA A 158 -10.37 -6.60 -13.24
CA ALA A 158 -9.44 -7.38 -12.42
C ALA A 158 -9.15 -6.71 -11.07
N TRP A 159 -9.13 -5.37 -11.01
CA TRP A 159 -8.99 -4.64 -9.76
C TRP A 159 -10.23 -4.78 -8.86
N ARG A 160 -11.45 -4.66 -9.42
CA ARG A 160 -12.70 -4.86 -8.66
C ARG A 160 -12.81 -6.26 -8.08
N GLN A 161 -12.47 -7.29 -8.86
CA GLN A 161 -12.49 -8.68 -8.39
C GLN A 161 -11.53 -8.90 -7.22
N ARG A 162 -10.34 -8.27 -7.25
CA ARG A 162 -9.36 -8.31 -6.15
C ARG A 162 -9.79 -7.53 -4.91
N ALA A 163 -10.53 -6.44 -5.07
CA ALA A 163 -11.03 -5.65 -3.95
C ALA A 163 -12.21 -6.32 -3.24
N GLY A 164 -13.07 -7.06 -3.97
CA GLY A 164 -14.20 -7.79 -3.39
C GLY A 164 -13.90 -9.20 -2.88
N SER A 165 -12.66 -9.67 -3.02
CA SER A 165 -12.19 -10.97 -2.49
C SER A 165 -11.40 -10.84 -1.19
N ARG A 166 -11.51 -9.68 -0.52
CA ARG A 166 -10.93 -9.40 0.81
C ARG A 166 -12.02 -9.17 1.83
#